data_AF-A0A349K7T9-F1
#
_entry.id   AF-A0A349K7T9-F1
#
_cell.length_a   1.000
_cell.length_b   1.000
_cell.length_c   1.000
_cell.angle_alpha   90.00
_cell.angle_beta   90.00
_cell.angle_gamma   90.00
#
_symmetry.space_group_name_H-M   'P 1'
#
loop_
_entity.id
_entity.type
_entity.pdbx_description
1 polymer ?
#
loop_
_entity_poly.entity_id
_entity_poly.type
_entity_poly.pdbx_seq_one_letter_code
_entity_poly.pdbx_strand_id
1 'polypeptide(L)'
;MGQELPYATKSYSLMSAEPDKAVREELAAEFYTNNRKWANCIGFFEEPLWPYWDPNQIESWDMRPQANGNIGTINNINLAVMK
;
A
#
# COMPACT_ATOMS: atom_id res chain seq x y z
N MET A 1 -13.68 -5.19 1.38
CA MET A 1 -14.09 -3.79 1.59
C MET A 1 -15.22 -3.50 0.62
N GLY A 2 -16.40 -3.13 1.11
CA GLY A 2 -17.61 -2.96 0.30
C GLY A 2 -18.47 -1.82 0.85
N GLN A 3 -17.88 -0.64 1.01
CA GLN A 3 -18.64 0.57 1.29
C GLN A 3 -18.74 1.34 -0.03
N GLU A 4 -19.92 1.33 -0.64
CA GLU A 4 -20.20 2.05 -1.90
C GLU A 4 -20.31 3.55 -1.63
N LEU A 5 -19.17 4.20 -1.44
CA LEU A 5 -19.10 5.64 -1.34
C LEU A 5 -19.08 6.22 -2.76
N PRO A 6 -19.99 7.13 -3.12
CA PRO A 6 -20.06 7.66 -4.48
C PRO A 6 -18.73 8.22 -5.00
N TYR A 7 -17.96 8.90 -4.14
CA TYR A 7 -16.64 9.42 -4.52
C TYR A 7 -15.57 8.32 -4.68
N ALA A 8 -15.67 7.23 -3.90
CA ALA A 8 -14.78 6.08 -4.03
C ALA A 8 -15.06 5.33 -5.35
N THR A 9 -16.33 5.00 -5.62
CA THR A 9 -16.74 4.33 -6.85
C THR A 9 -16.34 5.13 -8.09
N LYS A 10 -16.57 6.45 -8.09
CA LYS A 10 -16.14 7.35 -9.16
C LYS A 10 -14.62 7.28 -9.36
N SER A 11 -13.85 7.46 -8.28
CA SER A 11 -12.38 7.49 -8.35
C SER A 11 -11.82 6.15 -8.85
N TYR A 12 -12.26 5.02 -8.29
CA TYR A 12 -11.81 3.70 -8.71
C TYR A 12 -12.19 3.37 -10.16
N SER A 13 -13.41 3.72 -10.58
CA SER A 13 -13.87 3.45 -11.95
C SER A 13 -13.01 4.22 -12.96
N LEU A 14 -12.75 5.50 -12.72
CA LEU A 14 -11.93 6.33 -13.60
C LEU A 14 -10.45 5.88 -13.61
N MET A 15 -9.87 5.60 -12.44
CA MET A 15 -8.48 5.16 -12.35
C MET A 15 -8.24 3.79 -13.00
N SER A 16 -9.23 2.88 -12.98
CA SER A 16 -9.07 1.52 -13.52
C SER A 16 -8.86 1.47 -15.04
N ALA A 17 -9.32 2.51 -15.75
CA ALA A 17 -9.19 2.62 -17.21
C ALA A 17 -8.09 3.61 -17.66
N GLU A 18 -7.43 4.31 -16.72
CA GLU A 18 -6.46 5.35 -17.05
C GLU A 18 -5.01 4.83 -16.96
N PRO A 19 -4.28 4.69 -18.08
CA PRO A 19 -2.90 4.22 -18.06
C PRO A 19 -1.90 5.30 -17.58
N ASP A 20 -2.21 6.60 -17.76
CA ASP A 20 -1.30 7.67 -17.39
C ASP A 20 -1.08 7.75 -15.88
N LYS A 21 0.17 7.91 -15.46
CA LYS A 21 0.52 7.95 -14.04
C LYS A 21 0.09 9.27 -13.39
N ALA A 22 0.35 10.40 -14.04
CA ALA A 22 0.07 11.72 -13.47
C ALA A 22 -1.44 11.92 -13.31
N VAL A 23 -2.23 11.49 -14.30
CA VAL A 23 -3.70 11.56 -14.22
C VAL A 23 -4.23 10.67 -13.08
N ARG A 24 -3.66 9.47 -12.88
CA ARG A 24 -4.03 8.60 -11.75
C ARG A 24 -3.67 9.21 -10.39
N GLU A 25 -2.54 9.91 -10.28
CA GLU A 25 -2.14 10.60 -9.04
C GLU A 25 -3.11 11.73 -8.69
N GLU A 26 -3.59 12.49 -9.68
CA GLU A 26 -4.61 13.53 -9.49
C GLU A 26 -5.97 12.93 -9.05
N LEU A 27 -6.42 11.85 -9.70
CA LEU A 27 -7.64 11.13 -9.31
C LEU A 27 -7.54 10.55 -7.89
N ALA A 28 -6.37 10.02 -7.51
CA ALA A 28 -6.12 9.53 -6.16
C ALA A 28 -6.16 10.68 -5.12
N ALA A 29 -5.68 11.87 -5.47
CA ALA A 29 -5.73 13.03 -4.58
C ALA A 29 -7.17 13.46 -4.24
N GLU A 30 -8.10 13.41 -5.20
CA GLU A 30 -9.54 13.64 -4.96
C GLU A 30 -10.10 12.62 -3.95
N PHE A 31 -9.75 11.34 -4.12
CA PHE A 31 -10.14 10.27 -3.21
C PHE A 31 -9.61 10.49 -1.78
N TYR A 32 -8.32 10.80 -1.62
CA TYR A 32 -7.72 11.06 -0.31
C TYR A 32 -8.31 12.29 0.39
N THR A 33 -8.60 13.35 -0.37
CA THR A 33 -9.25 14.57 0.16
C THR A 33 -10.63 14.25 0.75
N ASN A 34 -11.43 13.47 0.04
CA ASN A 34 -12.75 13.05 0.51
C ASN A 34 -12.66 12.08 1.69
N ASN A 35 -11.73 11.11 1.65
CA ASN A 35 -11.51 10.22 2.79
C ASN A 35 -11.14 10.98 4.07
N ARG A 36 -10.29 12.02 3.96
CA ARG A 36 -9.93 12.87 5.10
C ARG A 36 -11.13 13.66 5.62
N LYS A 37 -11.93 14.25 4.72
CA LYS A 37 -13.09 15.05 5.10
C LYS A 37 -14.15 14.24 5.83
N TRP A 38 -14.38 13.00 5.39
CA TRP A 38 -15.45 12.14 5.89
C TRP A 38 -14.97 11.08 6.89
N ALA A 39 -13.68 11.07 7.23
CA ALA A 39 -13.03 10.10 8.12
C ALA A 39 -13.46 8.65 7.82
N ASN A 40 -13.54 8.29 6.54
CA ASN A 40 -14.17 7.03 6.14
C ASN A 40 -13.39 5.80 6.62
N CYS A 41 -12.05 5.91 6.65
CA CYS A 41 -11.17 4.90 7.22
C CYS A 41 -10.40 5.53 8.38
N ILE A 42 -10.57 4.98 9.58
CA ILE A 42 -9.74 5.30 10.74
C ILE A 42 -8.80 4.12 10.92
N GLY A 43 -7.53 4.31 10.57
CA GLY A 43 -6.48 3.30 10.78
C GLY A 43 -5.89 3.46 12.17
N PHE A 44 -5.86 2.36 12.94
CA PHE A 44 -4.92 2.21 14.04
C PHE A 44 -3.65 1.59 13.46
N PHE A 45 -2.56 2.34 13.51
CA PHE A 45 -1.27 1.87 13.01
C PHE A 45 -0.45 1.38 14.19
N GLU A 46 -0.16 0.08 14.21
CA GLU A 46 1.00 -0.43 14.93
C GLU A 46 2.17 -0.41 13.96
N GLU A 47 3.35 -0.02 14.46
CA GLU A 47 4.58 -0.09 13.68
C GLU A 47 4.78 -1.54 13.22
N PRO A 48 4.97 -1.80 11.92
CA PRO A 48 5.14 -3.17 11.44
C PRO A 48 6.37 -3.77 12.12
N LEU A 49 6.15 -4.84 12.89
CA LEU A 49 7.23 -5.66 13.44
C LEU A 49 8.12 -6.10 12.28
N TRP A 50 9.40 -5.75 12.39
CA TRP A 50 10.39 -5.97 11.35
C TRP A 50 10.41 -7.45 10.92
N PRO A 51 10.71 -7.73 9.63
CA PRO A 51 10.89 -9.09 9.16
C PRO A 51 11.88 -9.85 10.04
N TYR A 52 11.50 -11.06 10.43
CA TYR A 52 12.41 -11.99 11.07
C TYR A 52 13.27 -12.61 9.98
N TRP A 53 14.58 -12.36 10.01
CA TRP A 53 15.51 -12.82 8.98
C TRP A 53 16.82 -13.27 9.61
N ASP A 54 17.56 -14.17 8.94
CA ASP A 54 18.83 -14.69 9.46
C ASP A 54 20.00 -13.73 9.15
N PRO A 55 20.54 -13.00 10.16
CA PRO A 55 21.68 -12.08 10.00
C PRO A 55 22.95 -12.75 9.49
N ASN A 56 23.02 -14.08 9.49
CA ASN A 56 24.18 -14.83 9.00
C ASN A 56 24.09 -15.18 7.52
N GLN A 57 22.91 -15.10 6.91
CA GLN A 57 22.69 -15.50 5.52
C GLN A 57 22.45 -14.32 4.59
N ILE A 58 21.77 -13.29 5.08
CA ILE A 58 21.39 -12.13 4.28
C ILE A 58 22.24 -10.92 4.73
N GLU A 59 22.64 -10.06 3.81
CA GLU A 59 23.33 -8.80 4.14
C GLU A 59 22.32 -7.65 4.13
N SER A 60 21.48 -7.60 3.10
CA SER A 60 20.40 -6.63 2.96
C SER A 60 19.37 -7.09 1.92
N TRP A 61 18.18 -6.49 1.93
CA TRP A 61 17.22 -6.62 0.83
C TRP A 61 16.32 -5.38 0.71
N ASP A 62 15.67 -5.22 -0.44
CA ASP A 62 14.69 -4.16 -0.70
C ASP A 62 13.31 -4.54 -0.13
N MET A 63 12.98 -4.03 1.06
CA MET A 63 11.67 -4.25 1.70
C MET A 63 10.61 -3.34 1.08
N ARG A 64 9.59 -3.94 0.44
CA ARG A 64 8.46 -3.21 -0.15
C ARG A 64 7.32 -3.00 0.86
N PRO A 65 6.54 -1.90 0.74
CA PRO A 65 5.33 -1.70 1.53
C PRO A 65 4.39 -2.91 1.41
N GLN A 66 3.94 -3.45 2.54
CA GLN A 66 3.04 -4.59 2.64
C GLN A 66 1.66 -4.12 3.13
N ALA A 67 0.60 -4.44 2.38
CA ALA A 67 -0.79 -4.20 2.78
C ALA A 67 -1.45 -5.42 3.42
N ASN A 68 -0.86 -6.61 3.25
CA ASN A 68 -1.34 -7.85 3.86
C ASN A 68 -0.49 -8.12 5.10
N GLY A 69 -1.14 -8.33 6.26
CA GLY A 69 -0.52 -8.63 7.55
C GLY A 69 0.14 -10.01 7.62
N ASN A 70 0.88 -10.41 6.59
CA ASN A 70 1.58 -11.67 6.55
C ASN A 70 2.79 -11.59 7.50
N ILE A 71 2.73 -12.37 8.58
CA ILE A 71 3.81 -12.53 9.55
C ILE A 71 5.09 -12.96 8.81
N GLY A 72 6.17 -12.20 9.01
CA GLY A 72 7.50 -12.52 8.50
C GLY A 72 8.00 -11.70 7.31
N THR A 73 7.15 -10.87 6.67
CA THR A 73 7.49 -9.75 5.73
C THR A 73 8.53 -9.99 4.62
N ILE A 74 9.02 -11.21 4.40
CA ILE A 74 9.83 -11.63 3.24
C ILE A 74 8.90 -12.22 2.19
N ASN A 75 7.99 -11.42 1.67
CA ASN A 75 7.18 -11.78 0.51
C ASN A 75 7.06 -10.51 -0.33
N ASN A 76 7.55 -10.55 -1.57
CA ASN A 76 7.86 -9.41 -2.46
C ASN A 76 9.29 -8.83 -2.34
N ILE A 77 10.30 -9.70 -2.24
CA ILE A 77 11.70 -9.29 -2.43
C ILE A 77 11.92 -9.02 -3.92
N ASN A 78 12.40 -7.83 -4.27
CA ASN A 78 12.93 -7.55 -5.60
C ASN A 78 14.39 -8.02 -5.75
N LEU A 79 15.21 -7.79 -4.71
CA LEU A 79 16.59 -8.21 -4.63
C LEU A 79 16.97 -8.51 -3.16
N ALA A 80 17.65 -9.63 -2.93
CA ALA A 80 18.33 -9.94 -1.69
C ALA A 80 19.83 -10.10 -1.96
N VAL A 81 20.66 -9.52 -1.09
CA VAL A 81 22.11 -9.69 -1.10
C VAL A 81 22.47 -10.74 -0.06
N MET A 82 23.16 -11.79 -0.49
CA MET A 82 23.63 -12.88 0.35
C MET A 82 25.09 -12.62 0.75
N LYS A 83 25.54 -13.22 1.86
CA LYS A 83 26.97 -13.21 2.24
C LYS A 83 27.82 -14.17 1.40
#